data_AF-A0A838HFU3-F1
#
_entry.id   AF-A0A838HFU3-F1
#
_cell.length_a   1.000
_cell.length_b   1.000
_cell.length_c   1.000
_cell.angle_alpha   90.00
_cell.angle_beta   90.00
_cell.angle_gamma   90.00
#
_symmetry.space_group_name_H-M   'P 1'
#
loop_
_entity.id
_entity.type
_entity.pdbx_description
1 polymer ?
#
loop_
_entity_poly.entity_id
_entity_poly.type
_entity_poly.pdbx_seq_one_letter_code
_entity_poly.pdbx_strand_id
1 'polypeptide(L)'
;VYGTRPVEMSVPFAGTLVPGTRVRPPLGYLIPVQWGDLAERLRLHGVPVERLDQPVTGTFEIVRFADVAWPEGPFEGRHMPTFRTERAMEPDTFPAGSFWVPLGNPTARLAMHLLEPDGPDSFASWGFLNAIFEAKEYAEDYVMEEVARTMMEKDRAVKEAFEAKVAADTAFRADPAARLEFFYRRTPFWDERKDRYPVARVFTPFER
;
A
#
# COMPACT_ATOMS: atom_id res chain seq x y z
N VAL A 1 -18.25 -25.06 -24.63
CA VAL A 1 -18.02 -26.25 -23.80
C VAL A 1 -19.20 -26.40 -22.83
N TYR A 2 -20.39 -26.72 -23.34
CA TYR A 2 -21.56 -27.01 -22.48
C TYR A 2 -22.43 -28.04 -23.22
N GLY A 3 -22.28 -29.30 -22.85
CA GLY A 3 -23.13 -30.41 -23.30
C GLY A 3 -23.99 -30.90 -22.15
N THR A 4 -25.16 -31.47 -22.46
CA THR A 4 -26.12 -32.01 -21.48
C THR A 4 -25.79 -33.44 -21.02
N ARG A 5 -24.63 -33.98 -21.41
CA ARG A 5 -24.19 -35.34 -21.06
C ARG A 5 -22.82 -35.29 -20.39
N PRO A 6 -22.59 -36.10 -19.34
CA PRO A 6 -21.28 -36.21 -18.71
C PRO A 6 -20.20 -36.59 -19.73
N VAL A 7 -19.01 -36.01 -19.58
CA VAL A 7 -17.84 -36.34 -20.40
C VAL A 7 -16.69 -36.66 -19.45
N GLU A 8 -16.06 -37.81 -19.63
CA GLU A 8 -14.80 -38.11 -18.95
C GLU A 8 -13.66 -37.38 -19.66
N MET A 9 -12.80 -36.72 -18.88
CA MET A 9 -11.63 -36.01 -19.39
C MET A 9 -10.42 -36.27 -18.50
N SER A 10 -9.29 -36.58 -19.11
CA SER A 10 -7.99 -36.53 -18.43
C SER A 10 -7.47 -35.11 -18.46
N VAL A 11 -7.49 -34.44 -17.32
CA VAL A 11 -6.90 -33.11 -17.13
C VAL A 11 -5.47 -33.29 -16.61
N PRO A 12 -4.44 -32.70 -17.25
CA PRO A 12 -3.09 -32.72 -16.71
C PRO A 12 -3.08 -32.09 -15.31
N PHE A 13 -2.65 -32.85 -14.31
CA PHE A 13 -2.47 -32.33 -12.96
C PHE A 13 -1.09 -31.71 -12.83
N ALA A 14 -1.03 -30.37 -12.83
CA ALA A 14 0.19 -29.63 -12.51
C ALA A 14 0.43 -29.63 -10.99
N GLY A 15 0.99 -30.72 -10.46
CA GLY A 15 1.19 -30.89 -9.02
C GLY A 15 2.37 -30.11 -8.42
N THR A 16 3.24 -29.53 -9.26
CA THR A 16 4.41 -28.75 -8.81
C THR A 16 4.08 -27.27 -8.82
N LEU A 17 3.88 -26.71 -7.64
CA LEU A 17 3.72 -25.27 -7.45
C LEU A 17 5.10 -24.63 -7.25
N VAL A 18 5.48 -23.73 -8.16
CA VAL A 18 6.66 -22.89 -8.01
C VAL A 18 6.20 -21.54 -7.45
N PRO A 19 6.78 -21.03 -6.34
CA PRO A 19 6.33 -19.77 -5.77
C PRO A 19 6.69 -18.61 -6.71
N GLY A 20 5.67 -17.87 -7.17
CA GLY A 20 5.84 -16.67 -7.97
C GLY A 20 6.44 -15.49 -7.19
N THR A 21 6.15 -15.43 -5.87
CA THR A 21 6.63 -14.38 -4.96
C THR A 21 7.12 -15.00 -3.66
N ARG A 22 8.17 -14.42 -3.08
CA ARG A 22 8.70 -14.81 -1.77
C ARG A 22 8.91 -13.58 -0.90
N VAL A 23 8.50 -13.68 0.36
CA VAL A 23 8.70 -12.62 1.36
C VAL A 23 9.32 -13.23 2.61
N ARG A 24 10.17 -12.47 3.29
CA ARG A 24 10.74 -12.84 4.60
C ARG A 24 9.66 -12.66 5.67
N PRO A 25 9.29 -13.68 6.46
CA PRO A 25 8.30 -13.53 7.52
C PRO A 25 8.75 -12.50 8.59
N PRO A 26 7.92 -11.52 8.95
CA PRO A 26 8.17 -10.66 10.12
C PRO A 26 7.86 -11.40 11.43
N LEU A 27 8.12 -10.76 12.57
CA LEU A 27 7.64 -11.21 13.88
C LEU A 27 6.11 -11.09 13.98
N GLY A 28 5.55 -10.12 13.27
CA GLY A 28 4.13 -9.82 13.22
C GLY A 28 3.84 -8.53 12.47
N TYR A 29 2.58 -8.09 12.58
CA TYR A 29 2.08 -6.89 11.92
C TYR A 29 1.41 -5.95 12.91
N LEU A 30 1.53 -4.65 12.65
CA LEU A 30 0.76 -3.60 13.32
C LEU A 30 -0.30 -3.07 12.36
N ILE A 31 -1.56 -3.10 12.79
CA ILE A 31 -2.71 -2.54 12.07
C ILE A 31 -3.21 -1.35 12.89
N PRO A 32 -3.28 -0.13 12.34
CA PRO A 32 -3.69 1.01 13.13
C PRO A 32 -5.21 1.00 13.32
N VAL A 33 -5.69 1.65 14.38
CA VAL A 33 -7.09 1.57 14.84
C VAL A 33 -8.13 1.85 13.76
N GLN A 34 -7.82 2.73 12.79
CA GLN A 34 -8.70 3.11 11.68
C GLN A 34 -9.00 1.94 10.72
N TRP A 35 -8.16 0.89 10.73
CA TRP A 35 -8.31 -0.30 9.90
C TRP A 35 -8.74 -1.53 10.72
N GLY A 36 -9.54 -1.30 11.77
CA GLY A 36 -10.06 -2.35 12.64
C GLY A 36 -10.82 -3.46 11.92
N ASP A 37 -11.45 -3.17 10.79
CA ASP A 37 -12.13 -4.18 9.96
C ASP A 37 -11.18 -5.30 9.48
N LEU A 38 -9.89 -5.00 9.26
CA LEU A 38 -8.89 -6.03 8.93
C LEU A 38 -8.62 -6.92 10.14
N ALA A 39 -8.50 -6.33 11.33
CA ALA A 39 -8.31 -7.07 12.58
C ALA A 39 -9.50 -7.99 12.88
N GLU A 40 -10.73 -7.52 12.68
CA GLU A 40 -11.93 -8.35 12.84
C GLU A 40 -11.98 -9.52 11.83
N ARG A 41 -11.61 -9.28 10.57
CA ARG A 41 -11.54 -10.36 9.56
C ARG A 41 -10.49 -11.40 9.91
N LEU A 42 -9.33 -10.99 10.38
CA LEU A 42 -8.29 -11.90 10.86
C LEU A 42 -8.81 -12.77 12.03
N ARG A 43 -9.52 -12.17 12.99
CA ARG A 43 -10.14 -12.92 14.09
C ARG A 43 -11.16 -13.95 13.61
N LEU A 44 -11.97 -13.64 12.59
CA LEU A 44 -12.90 -14.60 11.99
C LEU A 44 -12.18 -15.82 11.38
N HIS A 45 -10.95 -15.65 10.92
CA HIS A 45 -10.09 -16.72 10.44
C HIS A 45 -9.33 -17.45 11.56
N GLY A 46 -9.57 -17.12 12.82
CA GLY A 46 -8.86 -17.68 13.97
C GLY A 46 -7.43 -17.16 14.15
N VAL A 47 -7.05 -16.09 13.43
CA VAL A 47 -5.75 -15.45 13.61
C VAL A 47 -5.74 -14.69 14.94
N PRO A 48 -4.74 -14.91 15.83
CA PRO A 48 -4.61 -14.15 17.06
C PRO A 48 -4.37 -12.66 16.76
N VAL A 49 -5.19 -11.80 17.35
CA VAL A 49 -5.05 -10.34 17.23
C VAL A 49 -5.22 -9.68 18.60
N GLU A 50 -4.15 -9.07 19.07
CA GLU A 50 -4.10 -8.30 20.32
C GLU A 50 -4.43 -6.84 20.04
N ARG A 51 -5.26 -6.21 20.87
CA ARG A 51 -5.47 -4.76 20.82
C ARG A 51 -4.50 -4.10 21.79
N LEU A 52 -3.79 -3.08 21.34
CA LEU A 52 -2.80 -2.35 22.12
C LEU A 52 -3.49 -1.32 23.01
N ASP A 53 -3.15 -1.29 24.30
CA ASP A 53 -3.71 -0.33 25.25
C ASP A 53 -2.93 0.99 25.28
N GLN A 54 -1.69 0.98 24.77
CA GLN A 54 -0.79 2.13 24.71
C GLN A 54 -0.30 2.35 23.28
N PRO A 55 0.12 3.59 22.93
CA PRO A 55 0.75 3.82 21.64
C PRO A 55 2.10 3.10 21.57
N VAL A 56 2.43 2.62 20.36
CA VAL A 56 3.70 1.97 20.05
C VAL A 56 4.42 2.82 19.02
N THR A 57 5.62 3.29 19.38
CA THR A 57 6.51 4.01 18.47
C THR A 57 7.77 3.20 18.27
N GLY A 58 8.23 3.10 17.02
CA GLY A 58 9.42 2.34 16.68
C GLY A 58 9.75 2.46 15.20
N THR A 59 10.78 1.72 14.77
CA THR A 59 11.13 1.62 13.36
C THR A 59 10.57 0.32 12.81
N PHE A 60 9.72 0.42 11.79
CA PHE A 60 9.03 -0.72 11.18
C PHE A 60 9.28 -0.75 9.69
N GLU A 61 9.08 -1.92 9.05
CA GLU A 61 9.08 -1.95 7.60
C GLU A 61 7.71 -1.50 7.09
N ILE A 62 7.70 -0.38 6.40
CA ILE A 62 6.52 0.23 5.78
C ILE A 62 6.54 -0.07 4.29
N VAL A 63 5.36 -0.36 3.74
CA VAL A 63 5.19 -0.57 2.30
C VAL A 63 4.56 0.68 1.68
N ARG A 64 5.11 1.13 0.56
CA ARG A 64 4.48 2.09 -0.35
C ARG A 64 4.19 1.43 -1.69
N PHE A 65 3.19 1.95 -2.37
CA PHE A 65 2.76 1.47 -3.66
C PHE A 65 3.21 2.43 -4.74
N ALA A 66 3.65 1.86 -5.86
CA ALA A 66 3.95 2.54 -7.09
C ALA A 66 3.15 1.89 -8.22
N ASP A 67 3.04 2.59 -9.35
CA ASP A 67 2.43 2.05 -10.57
C ASP A 67 1.01 1.50 -10.34
N VAL A 68 0.23 2.17 -9.48
CA VAL A 68 -1.14 1.76 -9.14
C VAL A 68 -2.03 1.93 -10.37
N ALA A 69 -2.67 0.84 -10.78
CA ALA A 69 -3.62 0.82 -11.90
C ALA A 69 -4.91 0.10 -11.50
N TRP A 70 -6.01 0.56 -12.10
CA TRP A 70 -7.36 0.12 -11.77
C TRP A 70 -7.98 -0.68 -12.92
N PRO A 71 -8.76 -1.74 -12.63
CA PRO A 71 -9.55 -2.42 -13.64
C PRO A 71 -10.71 -1.53 -14.08
N GLU A 72 -11.19 -1.74 -15.31
CA GLU A 72 -12.32 -0.97 -15.88
C GLU A 72 -13.64 -1.18 -15.14
N GLY A 73 -13.79 -2.32 -14.46
CA GLY A 73 -15.01 -2.65 -13.74
C GLY A 73 -14.77 -3.52 -12.50
N PRO A 74 -15.82 -3.69 -11.69
CA PRO A 74 -15.72 -4.45 -10.45
C PRO A 74 -15.76 -5.96 -10.71
N PHE A 75 -15.13 -6.71 -9.79
CA PHE A 75 -15.25 -8.15 -9.63
C PHE A 75 -15.78 -8.43 -8.22
N GLU A 76 -16.90 -9.15 -8.10
CA GLU A 76 -17.56 -9.43 -6.81
C GLU A 76 -17.79 -8.17 -5.93
N GLY A 77 -18.09 -7.04 -6.57
CA GLY A 77 -18.33 -5.75 -5.89
C GLY A 77 -17.06 -5.02 -5.47
N ARG A 78 -15.88 -5.44 -5.95
CA ARG A 78 -14.58 -4.85 -5.61
C ARG A 78 -13.83 -4.43 -6.86
N HIS A 79 -13.06 -3.35 -6.76
CA HIS A 79 -12.03 -3.02 -7.75
C HIS A 79 -10.70 -3.51 -7.20
N MET A 80 -10.08 -4.47 -7.89
CA MET A 80 -8.82 -5.09 -7.49
C MET A 80 -7.67 -4.35 -8.19
N PRO A 81 -6.93 -3.48 -7.50
CA PRO A 81 -5.85 -2.72 -8.13
C PRO A 81 -4.65 -3.62 -8.40
N THR A 82 -3.88 -3.26 -9.42
CA THR A 82 -2.51 -3.75 -9.60
C THR A 82 -1.54 -2.67 -9.15
N PHE A 83 -0.43 -3.07 -8.56
CA PHE A 83 0.57 -2.14 -8.03
C PHE A 83 1.93 -2.83 -7.93
N ARG A 84 2.99 -2.03 -7.83
CA ARG A 84 4.32 -2.45 -7.39
C ARG A 84 4.54 -2.02 -5.95
N THR A 85 5.19 -2.85 -5.14
CA THR A 85 5.50 -2.51 -3.75
C THR A 85 6.94 -2.04 -3.59
N GLU A 86 7.13 -1.06 -2.72
CA GLU A 86 8.42 -0.54 -2.27
C GLU A 86 8.45 -0.59 -0.75
N ARG A 87 9.54 -1.09 -0.17
CA ARG A 87 9.63 -1.40 1.26
C ARG A 87 10.80 -0.67 1.88
N ALA A 88 10.59 -0.01 3.00
CA ALA A 88 11.64 0.71 3.73
C ALA A 88 11.43 0.64 5.24
N MET A 89 12.53 0.65 6.00
CA MET A 89 12.48 0.75 7.46
C MET A 89 12.32 2.22 7.85
N GLU A 90 11.24 2.54 8.54
CA GLU A 90 10.86 3.92 8.86
C GLU A 90 10.34 4.05 10.29
N PRO A 91 10.61 5.19 10.97
CA PRO A 91 9.96 5.50 12.23
C PRO A 91 8.47 5.71 12.01
N ASP A 92 7.63 5.10 12.85
CA ASP A 92 6.18 5.30 12.83
C ASP A 92 5.61 5.17 14.25
N THR A 93 4.40 5.69 14.45
CA THR A 93 3.65 5.58 15.70
C THR A 93 2.26 5.02 15.44
N PHE A 94 1.96 3.91 16.10
CA PHE A 94 0.65 3.30 16.14
C PHE A 94 -0.06 3.73 17.43
N PRO A 95 -1.20 4.45 17.37
CA PRO A 95 -1.88 4.94 18.57
C PRO A 95 -2.46 3.79 19.39
N ALA A 96 -2.78 4.06 20.67
CA ALA A 96 -3.56 3.15 21.48
C ALA A 96 -4.86 2.75 20.76
N GLY A 97 -5.26 1.49 20.93
CA GLY A 97 -6.36 0.86 20.20
C GLY A 97 -5.97 0.24 18.86
N SER A 98 -4.73 0.43 18.38
CA SER A 98 -4.16 -0.32 17.26
C SER A 98 -4.06 -1.81 17.58
N PHE A 99 -3.75 -2.63 16.59
CA PHE A 99 -3.77 -4.08 16.70
C PHE A 99 -2.42 -4.70 16.38
N TRP A 100 -1.99 -5.64 17.21
CA TRP A 100 -0.81 -6.47 17.01
C TRP A 100 -1.20 -7.89 16.57
N VAL A 101 -0.60 -8.34 15.47
CA VAL A 101 -0.85 -9.66 14.86
C VAL A 101 0.45 -10.48 14.87
N PRO A 102 0.70 -11.31 15.90
CA PRO A 102 1.93 -12.11 15.98
C PRO A 102 1.92 -13.28 14.98
N LEU A 103 3.08 -13.62 14.43
CA LEU A 103 3.26 -14.76 13.50
C LEU A 103 3.85 -16.03 14.15
N GLY A 104 3.93 -16.09 15.48
CA GLY A 104 4.44 -17.25 16.21
C GLY A 104 3.42 -18.38 16.45
N ASN A 105 2.43 -18.56 15.57
CA ASN A 105 1.30 -19.48 15.79
C ASN A 105 0.91 -20.25 14.50
N PRO A 106 0.07 -21.31 14.58
CA PRO A 106 -0.30 -22.13 13.42
C PRO A 106 -0.98 -21.38 12.26
N THR A 107 -1.62 -20.24 12.53
CA THR A 107 -2.30 -19.42 11.51
C THR A 107 -1.39 -18.38 10.85
N ALA A 108 -0.10 -18.37 11.18
CA ALA A 108 0.85 -17.36 10.68
C ALA A 108 0.90 -17.25 9.16
N ARG A 109 0.90 -18.39 8.44
CA ARG A 109 0.89 -18.38 6.97
C ARG A 109 -0.37 -17.72 6.41
N LEU A 110 -1.53 -17.98 7.02
CA LEU A 110 -2.79 -17.34 6.62
C LEU A 110 -2.73 -15.83 6.86
N ALA A 111 -2.26 -15.39 8.02
CA ALA A 111 -2.07 -13.98 8.31
C ALA A 111 -1.14 -13.31 7.29
N MET A 112 -0.04 -13.97 6.89
CA MET A 112 0.84 -13.48 5.83
C MET A 112 0.12 -13.39 4.48
N HIS A 113 -0.66 -14.40 4.07
CA HIS A 113 -1.40 -14.36 2.81
C HIS A 113 -2.40 -13.19 2.75
N LEU A 114 -3.03 -12.87 3.88
CA LEU A 114 -4.02 -11.79 3.97
C LEU A 114 -3.37 -10.40 4.07
N LEU A 115 -2.21 -10.28 4.75
CA LEU A 115 -1.60 -8.99 5.07
C LEU A 115 -0.38 -8.61 4.21
N GLU A 116 0.24 -9.53 3.49
CA GLU A 116 1.33 -9.18 2.57
C GLU A 116 0.75 -8.69 1.23
N PRO A 117 0.97 -7.42 0.85
CA PRO A 117 0.31 -6.83 -0.31
C PRO A 117 0.69 -7.49 -1.65
N ASP A 118 1.86 -8.14 -1.73
CA ASP A 118 2.28 -8.88 -2.93
C ASP A 118 1.56 -10.24 -3.09
N GLY A 119 0.77 -10.64 -2.09
CA GLY A 119 -0.05 -11.84 -2.14
C GLY A 119 -1.30 -11.63 -3.00
N PRO A 120 -1.65 -12.57 -3.90
CA PRO A 120 -2.80 -12.41 -4.80
C PRO A 120 -4.14 -12.34 -4.05
N ASP A 121 -4.22 -12.96 -2.87
CA ASP A 121 -5.40 -12.97 -2.00
C ASP A 121 -5.28 -12.02 -0.79
N SER A 122 -4.37 -11.05 -0.87
CA SER A 122 -4.20 -10.06 0.19
C SER A 122 -5.37 -9.10 0.26
N PHE A 123 -5.57 -8.48 1.43
CA PHE A 123 -6.55 -7.41 1.58
C PHE A 123 -6.29 -6.24 0.62
N ALA A 124 -5.02 -5.96 0.30
CA ALA A 124 -4.64 -4.94 -0.69
C ALA A 124 -5.11 -5.33 -2.10
N SER A 125 -4.78 -6.54 -2.56
CA SER A 125 -5.14 -7.02 -3.91
C SER A 125 -6.63 -7.21 -4.09
N TRP A 126 -7.36 -7.61 -3.03
CA TRP A 126 -8.83 -7.68 -3.01
C TRP A 126 -9.51 -6.32 -2.81
N GLY A 127 -8.75 -5.22 -2.79
CA GLY A 127 -9.28 -3.87 -2.75
C GLY A 127 -10.00 -3.47 -1.46
N PHE A 128 -9.72 -4.13 -0.33
CA PHE A 128 -10.22 -3.70 0.98
C PHE A 128 -9.62 -2.36 1.42
N LEU A 129 -8.49 -1.98 0.84
CA LEU A 129 -7.70 -0.82 1.23
C LEU A 129 -7.71 0.27 0.15
N ASN A 130 -8.64 0.22 -0.81
CA ASN A 130 -8.66 1.11 -1.97
C ASN A 130 -8.59 2.60 -1.63
N ALA A 131 -9.12 3.00 -0.47
CA ALA A 131 -9.11 4.37 0.01
C ALA A 131 -7.70 4.98 0.14
N ILE A 132 -6.64 4.18 0.33
CA ILE A 132 -5.26 4.70 0.44
C ILE A 132 -4.70 5.21 -0.89
N PHE A 133 -5.27 4.78 -2.01
CA PHE A 133 -4.80 5.16 -3.34
C PHE A 133 -5.47 6.44 -3.85
N GLU A 134 -6.49 6.94 -3.16
CA GLU A 134 -7.25 8.11 -3.55
C GLU A 134 -6.57 9.39 -3.04
N ALA A 135 -6.34 10.35 -3.92
CA ALA A 135 -5.95 11.69 -3.50
C ALA A 135 -7.17 12.39 -2.88
N LYS A 136 -7.06 12.74 -1.60
CA LYS A 136 -8.16 13.37 -0.85
C LYS A 136 -8.24 14.87 -1.04
N GLU A 137 -7.11 15.49 -1.30
CA GLU A 137 -6.98 16.92 -1.54
C GLU A 137 -6.32 17.14 -2.89
N TYR A 138 -6.69 18.22 -3.56
CA TYR A 138 -6.04 18.69 -4.76
C TYR A 138 -5.82 20.19 -4.65
N ALA A 139 -4.84 20.71 -5.36
CA ALA A 139 -4.58 22.14 -5.43
C ALA A 139 -4.98 22.66 -6.81
N GLU A 140 -5.75 23.75 -6.83
CA GLU A 140 -6.16 24.42 -8.06
C GLU A 140 -4.94 24.94 -8.83
N ASP A 141 -4.94 24.77 -10.15
CA ASP A 141 -3.78 25.06 -11.00
C ASP A 141 -3.26 26.49 -10.82
N TYR A 142 -4.17 27.47 -10.77
CA TYR A 142 -3.82 28.89 -10.63
C TYR A 142 -3.14 29.21 -9.29
N VAL A 143 -3.51 28.50 -8.21
CA VAL A 143 -2.82 28.62 -6.91
C VAL A 143 -1.45 27.97 -7.00
N MET A 144 -1.36 26.79 -7.61
CA MET A 144 -0.11 26.05 -7.72
C MET A 144 0.93 26.74 -8.60
N GLU A 145 0.54 27.46 -9.63
CA GLU A 145 1.47 28.23 -10.45
C GLU A 145 2.22 29.30 -9.62
N GLU A 146 1.51 30.05 -8.78
CA GLU A 146 2.12 31.07 -7.91
C GLU A 146 3.01 30.43 -6.84
N VAL A 147 2.54 29.34 -6.22
CA VAL A 147 3.30 28.58 -5.23
C VAL A 147 4.57 28.00 -5.86
N ALA A 148 4.49 27.41 -7.06
CA ALA A 148 5.64 26.83 -7.76
C ALA A 148 6.72 27.88 -8.05
N ARG A 149 6.33 29.08 -8.52
CA ARG A 149 7.28 30.19 -8.73
C ARG A 149 7.95 30.60 -7.43
N THR A 150 7.16 30.80 -6.38
CA THR A 150 7.65 31.15 -5.04
C THR A 150 8.61 30.09 -4.50
N MET A 151 8.32 28.80 -4.69
CA MET A 151 9.19 27.70 -4.27
C MET A 151 10.53 27.71 -5.01
N MET A 152 10.52 27.92 -6.34
CA MET A 152 11.75 27.99 -7.13
C MET A 152 12.60 29.24 -6.84
N GLU A 153 11.97 30.34 -6.42
CA GLU A 153 12.67 31.56 -6.00
C GLU A 153 13.32 31.40 -4.64
N LYS A 154 12.63 30.75 -3.69
CA LYS A 154 13.11 30.56 -2.31
C LYS A 154 14.08 29.40 -2.15
N ASP A 155 13.96 28.37 -2.97
CA ASP A 155 14.76 27.16 -2.88
C ASP A 155 15.40 26.80 -4.23
N ARG A 156 16.71 27.03 -4.31
CA ARG A 156 17.50 26.75 -5.51
C ARG A 156 17.53 25.27 -5.85
N ALA A 157 17.52 24.37 -4.86
CA ALA A 157 17.56 22.93 -5.09
C ALA A 157 16.25 22.43 -5.70
N VAL A 158 15.10 22.99 -5.28
CA VAL A 158 13.80 22.70 -5.91
C VAL A 158 13.80 23.13 -7.37
N LYS A 159 14.31 24.32 -7.68
CA LYS A 159 14.43 24.82 -9.06
C LYS A 159 15.31 23.91 -9.92
N GLU A 160 16.50 23.56 -9.43
CA GLU A 160 17.44 22.69 -10.16
C GLU A 160 16.86 21.29 -10.40
N ALA A 161 16.19 20.71 -9.40
CA ALA A 161 15.54 19.42 -9.55
C ALA A 161 14.40 19.44 -10.57
N PHE A 162 13.59 20.52 -10.59
CA PHE A 162 12.54 20.70 -11.59
C PHE A 162 13.11 20.84 -12.99
N GLU A 163 14.08 21.74 -13.19
CA GLU A 163 14.72 21.97 -14.49
C GLU A 163 15.41 20.70 -15.01
N ALA A 164 16.09 19.94 -14.14
CA ALA A 164 16.71 18.67 -14.48
C ALA A 164 15.67 17.63 -14.93
N LYS A 165 14.53 17.52 -14.21
CA LYS A 165 13.46 16.59 -14.59
C LYS A 165 12.81 16.99 -15.91
N VAL A 166 12.55 18.29 -16.13
CA VAL A 166 12.06 18.81 -17.42
C VAL A 166 13.04 18.47 -18.54
N ALA A 167 14.35 18.58 -18.31
CA ALA A 167 15.38 18.27 -19.30
C ALA A 167 15.43 16.77 -19.66
N ALA A 168 15.31 15.89 -18.67
CA ALA A 168 15.50 14.44 -18.82
C ALA A 168 14.25 13.66 -19.27
N ASP A 169 13.04 14.14 -18.93
CA ASP A 169 11.80 13.39 -19.05
C ASP A 169 10.82 14.09 -20.01
N THR A 170 10.68 13.54 -21.22
CA THR A 170 9.85 14.13 -22.28
C THR A 170 8.35 14.04 -21.98
N ALA A 171 7.90 12.97 -21.31
CA ALA A 171 6.52 12.82 -20.90
C ALA A 171 6.16 13.85 -19.83
N PHE A 172 7.01 13.98 -18.80
CA PHE A 172 6.83 15.01 -17.77
C PHE A 172 6.87 16.43 -18.32
N ARG A 173 7.77 16.73 -19.26
CA ARG A 173 7.86 18.05 -19.91
C ARG A 173 6.55 18.42 -20.63
N ALA A 174 5.93 17.44 -21.28
CA ALA A 174 4.72 17.63 -22.07
C ALA A 174 3.43 17.72 -21.23
N ASP A 175 3.49 17.36 -19.94
CA ASP A 175 2.34 17.29 -19.05
C ASP A 175 2.32 18.49 -18.06
N PRO A 176 1.40 19.46 -18.23
CA PRO A 176 1.25 20.57 -17.29
C PRO A 176 0.85 20.14 -15.88
N ALA A 177 -0.05 19.16 -15.75
CA ALA A 177 -0.55 18.69 -14.46
C ALA A 177 0.57 18.00 -13.68
N ALA A 178 1.33 17.12 -14.32
CA ALA A 178 2.48 16.47 -13.69
C ALA A 178 3.53 17.47 -13.19
N ARG A 179 3.74 18.58 -13.93
CA ARG A 179 4.66 19.64 -13.52
C ARG A 179 4.17 20.40 -12.29
N LEU A 180 2.87 20.68 -12.17
CA LEU A 180 2.31 21.30 -10.96
C LEU A 180 2.31 20.33 -9.77
N GLU A 181 1.99 19.05 -10.02
CA GLU A 181 2.03 18.00 -9.01
C GLU A 181 3.43 17.82 -8.40
N PHE A 182 4.50 18.00 -9.19
CA PHE A 182 5.88 18.01 -8.70
C PHE A 182 6.07 19.02 -7.55
N PHE A 183 5.48 20.20 -7.64
CA PHE A 183 5.53 21.21 -6.58
C PHE A 183 4.55 20.88 -5.47
N TYR A 184 3.33 20.45 -5.80
CA TYR A 184 2.31 20.13 -4.81
C TYR A 184 2.77 19.07 -3.81
N ARG A 185 3.43 18.01 -4.28
CA ARG A 185 4.04 16.94 -3.46
C ARG A 185 5.11 17.42 -2.47
N ARG A 186 5.59 18.65 -2.60
CA ARG A 186 6.59 19.30 -1.72
C ARG A 186 5.96 20.36 -0.82
N THR A 187 4.65 20.53 -0.87
CA THR A 187 3.92 21.41 0.04
C THR A 187 3.55 20.68 1.33
N PRO A 188 3.32 21.41 2.44
CA PRO A 188 2.78 20.82 3.67
C PRO A 188 1.37 20.22 3.53
N PHE A 189 0.69 20.46 2.41
CA PHE A 189 -0.67 19.99 2.15
C PHE A 189 -0.72 18.64 1.44
N TRP A 190 0.43 18.13 0.97
CA TRP A 190 0.50 16.81 0.37
C TRP A 190 0.18 15.72 1.40
N ASP A 191 -0.74 14.83 1.07
CA ASP A 191 -1.03 13.68 1.92
C ASP A 191 0.06 12.61 1.77
N GLU A 192 1.00 12.60 2.72
CA GLU A 192 2.05 11.58 2.81
C GLU A 192 1.51 10.15 3.03
N ARG A 193 0.21 9.99 3.35
CA ARG A 193 -0.45 8.69 3.49
C ARG A 193 -0.97 8.15 2.17
N LYS A 194 -1.04 8.95 1.10
CA LYS A 194 -1.42 8.46 -0.22
C LYS A 194 -0.41 7.40 -0.69
N ASP A 195 -0.94 6.29 -1.20
CA ASP A 195 -0.19 5.13 -1.68
C ASP A 195 0.70 4.48 -0.59
N ARG A 196 0.42 4.74 0.70
CA ARG A 196 1.11 4.14 1.84
C ARG A 196 0.26 3.01 2.43
N TYR A 197 0.84 1.82 2.53
CA TYR A 197 0.18 0.69 3.18
C TYR A 197 0.03 0.95 4.68
N PRO A 198 -1.18 0.80 5.25
CA PRO A 198 -1.41 1.14 6.65
C PRO A 198 -0.85 0.09 7.62
N VAL A 199 -0.60 -1.13 7.15
CA VAL A 199 -0.10 -2.22 8.00
C VAL A 199 1.42 -2.23 7.97
N ALA A 200 2.05 -2.10 9.14
CA ALA A 200 3.49 -2.18 9.27
C ALA A 200 3.96 -3.61 9.54
N ARG A 201 5.13 -3.98 9.04
CA ARG A 201 5.78 -5.27 9.31
C ARG A 201 6.84 -5.06 10.40
N VAL A 202 6.79 -5.91 11.43
CA VAL A 202 7.67 -5.78 12.59
C VAL A 202 8.77 -6.82 12.53
N PHE A 203 10.03 -6.39 12.46
CA PHE A 203 11.20 -7.28 12.45
C PHE A 203 12.00 -7.27 13.76
N THR A 204 11.75 -6.31 14.63
CA THR A 204 12.40 -6.17 15.94
C THR A 204 11.33 -6.12 17.03
N PRO A 205 11.55 -6.75 18.20
CA PRO A 205 10.65 -6.62 19.34
C PRO A 205 10.45 -5.16 19.76
N PHE A 206 9.28 -4.84 20.28
CA PHE A 206 8.92 -3.53 20.83
C PHE A 206 8.16 -3.71 22.15
N GLU A 207 8.13 -2.68 22.99
CA GLU A 207 7.38 -2.68 24.26
C GLU A 207 5.89 -2.48 23.99
N ARG A 208 5.05 -3.23 24.71
CA ARG A 208 3.59 -3.29 24.56
C ARG A 208 2.91 -2.92 25.87
#